data_AF-A0A7V2LAB5-F1
#
_entry.id   AF-A0A7V2LAB5-F1
#
_cell.length_a   1.000
_cell.length_b   1.000
_cell.length_c   1.000
_cell.angle_alpha   90.00
_cell.angle_beta   90.00
_cell.angle_gamma   90.00
#
_symmetry.space_group_name_H-M   'P 1'
#
loop_
_entity.id
_entity.type
_entity.pdbx_description
1 polymer ?
#
loop_
_entity_poly.entity_id
_entity_poly.type
_entity_poly.pdbx_seq_one_letter_code
_entity_poly.pdbx_strand_id
1 'polypeptide(L)'
;MARLHEYQGKPLLNEKKINIPQGGPASSPGEAKTIAEEIDGPVVIKGQAWLTGRAALGAIRFAETPSEASEAAAAVLGMKIKGISIDTVLVEVKLDIDREFYAGIIIDDVSKAPMVIFSRIGGSGIEEIAQEHPEALARAVIDIRTGLLDYQARDLVRQVGIHGKLQLELGTLLTRLYSVARKYDARSAEINPIALTTDGRLYAADCRLTIDDYAVYRHPELGIEIAREFDRPPTLLEKIAWQVEKNDYRGTFYFIQLEQDFNKGEGVIGFHGAGGGGSMMSMDAILNRGYRLANFVDTSGNPPASKVYRAARIILAQEGIDGYFASGSGVASQEQFHSARGLVKAFMEVPLTVPAVIRLGGNAEERAIAILERAQEQIPAPVEGYGKDDTPEFCASRLDSLIKAVKAPTKKPSGLEYPQLLEPYAFETVTGGRVTLDHSACRECTSKVCIDTCVPGILSLDDGLPVLNISGEEAKKGGCIECLACEIECYFEGNRGGRVDLPLPELDEH
;
A
#
# COMPACT_ATOMS: atom_id res chain seq x y z
N MET A 1 6.06 0.52 -6.38
CA MET A 1 5.52 -0.18 -7.55
C MET A 1 5.03 -1.56 -7.18
N ALA A 2 4.06 -2.09 -7.93
CA ALA A 2 3.58 -3.45 -7.77
C ALA A 2 4.63 -4.45 -8.29
N ARG A 3 5.05 -5.41 -7.45
CA ARG A 3 6.14 -6.33 -7.76
C ARG A 3 5.60 -7.73 -8.04
N LEU A 4 6.21 -8.38 -9.03
CA LEU A 4 6.02 -9.80 -9.28
C LEU A 4 7.12 -10.59 -8.59
N HIS A 5 6.79 -11.76 -8.07
CA HIS A 5 7.80 -12.76 -7.70
C HIS A 5 8.49 -13.30 -8.97
N GLU A 6 9.69 -13.86 -8.83
CA GLU A 6 10.48 -14.41 -9.95
C GLU A 6 9.68 -15.48 -10.71
N TYR A 7 8.99 -16.37 -9.99
CA TYR A 7 8.16 -17.41 -10.60
C TYR A 7 6.97 -16.85 -11.42
N GLN A 8 6.49 -15.64 -11.10
CA GLN A 8 5.43 -14.96 -11.85
C GLN A 8 6.00 -14.21 -13.07
N GLY A 9 7.21 -13.66 -12.95
CA GLY A 9 7.85 -12.90 -14.03
C GLY A 9 8.41 -13.77 -15.14
N LYS A 10 8.97 -14.94 -14.81
CA LYS A 10 9.58 -15.87 -15.78
C LYS A 10 8.65 -16.32 -16.91
N PRO A 11 7.38 -16.72 -16.65
CA PRO A 11 6.42 -17.00 -17.71
C PRO A 11 6.23 -15.85 -18.72
N LEU A 12 6.28 -14.59 -18.25
CA LEU A 12 6.15 -13.41 -19.13
C LEU A 12 7.34 -13.26 -20.07
N LEU A 13 8.55 -13.57 -19.59
CA LEU A 13 9.76 -13.64 -20.41
C LEU A 13 9.66 -14.76 -21.46
N ASN A 14 9.19 -15.93 -21.03
CA ASN A 14 9.05 -17.10 -21.89
C ASN A 14 8.03 -16.88 -23.02
N GLU A 15 6.94 -16.13 -22.76
CA GLU A 15 5.98 -15.74 -23.81
C GLU A 15 6.65 -14.95 -24.95
N LYS A 16 7.68 -14.17 -24.64
CA LYS A 16 8.51 -13.45 -25.62
C LYS A 16 9.73 -14.25 -26.09
N LYS A 17 9.75 -15.56 -25.85
CA LYS A 17 10.80 -16.50 -26.28
C LYS A 17 12.17 -16.19 -25.67
N ILE A 18 12.19 -15.63 -24.46
CA ILE A 18 13.41 -15.62 -23.65
C ILE A 18 13.40 -16.92 -22.85
N ASN A 19 14.40 -17.78 -23.06
CA ASN A 19 14.43 -19.07 -22.38
C ASN A 19 14.54 -18.85 -20.87
N ILE A 20 13.81 -19.66 -20.12
CA ILE A 20 13.89 -19.75 -18.65
C ILE A 20 14.27 -21.17 -18.27
N PRO A 21 14.90 -21.39 -17.11
CA PRO A 21 15.09 -22.74 -16.58
C PRO A 21 13.74 -23.46 -16.46
N GLN A 22 13.71 -24.76 -16.75
CA GLN A 22 12.53 -25.58 -16.49
C GLN A 22 12.34 -25.71 -14.97
N GLY A 23 11.11 -25.56 -14.49
CA GLY A 23 10.79 -25.62 -13.07
C GLY A 23 9.40 -25.10 -12.73
N GLY A 24 9.15 -24.93 -11.43
CA GLY A 24 7.86 -24.45 -10.91
C GLY A 24 7.92 -24.00 -9.45
N PRO A 25 6.90 -23.22 -9.00
CA PRO A 25 6.77 -22.83 -7.61
C PRO A 25 6.29 -24.00 -6.73
N ALA A 26 6.75 -24.05 -5.49
CA ALA A 26 6.32 -24.98 -4.45
C ALA A 26 6.10 -24.24 -3.13
N SER A 27 4.98 -24.54 -2.47
CA SER A 27 4.59 -24.00 -1.16
C SER A 27 4.83 -24.99 -0.03
N SER A 28 5.32 -26.19 -0.35
CA SER A 28 5.67 -27.21 0.63
C SER A 28 6.90 -28.01 0.22
N PRO A 29 7.62 -28.64 1.17
CA PRO A 29 8.71 -29.56 0.85
C PRO A 29 8.30 -30.72 -0.06
N GLY A 30 7.07 -31.21 0.10
CA GLY A 30 6.50 -32.27 -0.73
C GLY A 30 6.33 -31.85 -2.19
N GLU A 31 5.79 -30.65 -2.45
CA GLU A 31 5.69 -30.11 -3.80
C GLU A 31 7.06 -29.90 -4.43
N ALA A 32 8.04 -29.39 -3.67
CA ALA A 32 9.40 -29.20 -4.15
C ALA A 32 10.06 -30.52 -4.59
N LYS A 33 9.81 -31.60 -3.84
CA LYS A 33 10.24 -32.95 -4.21
C LYS A 33 9.63 -33.40 -5.53
N THR A 34 8.32 -33.24 -5.70
CA THR A 34 7.61 -33.64 -6.93
C THR A 34 8.16 -32.91 -8.16
N ILE A 35 8.39 -31.60 -8.06
CA ILE A 35 8.97 -30.82 -9.17
C ILE A 35 10.39 -31.31 -9.50
N ALA A 36 11.20 -31.63 -8.49
CA ALA A 36 12.54 -32.18 -8.71
C ALA A 36 12.51 -33.59 -9.34
N GLU A 37 11.52 -34.42 -9.01
CA GLU A 37 11.30 -35.72 -9.67
C GLU A 37 10.94 -35.56 -11.15
N GLU A 38 10.12 -34.57 -11.48
CA GLU A 38 9.73 -34.27 -12.87
C GLU A 38 10.89 -33.71 -13.72
N ILE A 39 11.82 -32.97 -13.10
CA ILE A 39 13.01 -32.43 -13.77
C ILE A 39 14.05 -33.54 -14.05
N ASP A 40 14.11 -34.57 -13.21
CA ASP A 40 15.04 -35.71 -13.32
C ASP A 40 16.52 -35.28 -13.45
N GLY A 41 16.97 -34.45 -12.50
CA GLY A 41 18.35 -33.97 -12.46
C GLY A 41 18.60 -32.97 -11.32
N PRO A 42 19.82 -32.39 -11.24
CA PRO A 42 20.14 -31.39 -10.22
C PRO A 42 19.27 -30.14 -10.35
N VAL A 43 18.82 -29.63 -9.20
CA VAL A 43 17.93 -28.46 -9.11
C VAL A 43 18.51 -27.36 -8.22
N VAL A 44 18.00 -26.15 -8.42
CA VAL A 44 18.17 -24.99 -7.55
C VAL A 44 16.82 -24.65 -6.92
N ILE A 45 16.84 -24.39 -5.62
CA ILE A 45 15.71 -23.99 -4.80
C ILE A 45 15.91 -22.52 -4.47
N LYS A 46 14.99 -21.66 -4.90
CA LYS A 46 15.07 -20.20 -4.72
C LYS A 46 13.88 -19.68 -3.93
N GLY A 47 14.13 -19.21 -2.72
CA GLY A 47 13.16 -18.50 -1.91
C GLY A 47 12.60 -17.28 -2.65
N GLN A 48 11.27 -17.20 -2.69
CA GLN A 48 10.56 -16.11 -3.36
C GLN A 48 10.35 -14.96 -2.36
N ALA A 49 11.09 -13.87 -2.56
CA ALA A 49 10.97 -12.64 -1.77
C ALA A 49 11.30 -11.42 -2.64
N TRP A 50 10.73 -10.26 -2.32
CA TRP A 50 11.00 -8.99 -3.03
C TRP A 50 12.31 -8.33 -2.59
N LEU A 51 13.37 -9.13 -2.46
CA LEU A 51 14.68 -8.73 -1.95
C LEU A 51 15.80 -9.13 -2.93
N THR A 52 16.84 -8.30 -3.01
CA THR A 52 18.09 -8.63 -3.70
C THR A 52 19.04 -9.38 -2.76
N GLY A 53 20.07 -10.04 -3.32
CA GLY A 53 21.10 -10.72 -2.53
C GLY A 53 20.64 -12.02 -1.84
N ARG A 54 19.59 -12.67 -2.36
CA ARG A 54 18.99 -13.90 -1.79
C ARG A 54 19.99 -15.03 -1.54
N ALA A 55 21.00 -15.18 -2.41
CA ALA A 55 22.06 -16.17 -2.25
C ALA A 55 22.86 -15.98 -0.96
N ALA A 56 23.31 -14.74 -0.69
CA ALA A 56 24.08 -14.40 0.51
C ALA A 56 23.26 -14.57 1.81
N LEU A 57 21.93 -14.54 1.70
CA LEU A 57 20.99 -14.71 2.81
C LEU A 57 20.56 -16.18 3.01
N GLY A 58 21.14 -17.12 2.25
CA GLY A 58 20.84 -18.56 2.37
C GLY A 58 19.50 -19.00 1.77
N ALA A 59 18.82 -18.11 1.04
CA ALA A 59 17.54 -18.37 0.39
C ALA A 59 17.68 -19.04 -0.99
N ILE A 60 18.90 -19.25 -1.48
CA ILE A 60 19.17 -20.04 -2.69
C ILE A 60 19.98 -21.26 -2.27
N ARG A 61 19.49 -22.45 -2.60
CA ARG A 61 20.12 -23.74 -2.28
C ARG A 61 20.15 -24.64 -3.51
N PHE A 62 21.10 -25.55 -3.55
CA PHE A 62 21.21 -26.55 -4.61
C PHE A 62 20.89 -27.93 -4.04
N ALA A 63 20.33 -28.80 -4.87
CA ALA A 63 20.05 -30.18 -4.55
C ALA A 63 20.35 -31.06 -5.76
N GLU A 64 20.98 -32.21 -5.53
CA GLU A 64 21.32 -33.17 -6.59
C GLU A 64 20.27 -34.28 -6.70
N THR A 65 19.39 -34.43 -5.69
CA THR A 65 18.30 -35.42 -5.68
C THR A 65 16.97 -34.81 -5.24
N PRO A 66 15.82 -35.42 -5.56
CA PRO A 66 14.52 -34.95 -5.08
C PRO A 66 14.38 -34.92 -3.55
N SER A 67 15.05 -35.83 -2.83
CA SER A 67 15.05 -35.83 -1.37
C SER A 67 15.77 -34.60 -0.82
N GLU A 68 16.94 -34.28 -1.38
CA GLU A 68 17.69 -33.06 -1.03
C GLU A 68 16.89 -31.79 -1.39
N ALA A 69 16.11 -31.81 -2.47
CA ALA A 69 15.26 -30.69 -2.85
C ALA A 69 14.17 -30.42 -1.81
N SER A 70 13.55 -31.48 -1.28
CA SER A 70 12.59 -31.40 -0.15
C SER A 70 13.24 -30.78 1.09
N GLU A 71 14.43 -31.26 1.48
CA GLU A 71 15.16 -30.77 2.65
C GLU A 71 15.59 -29.30 2.49
N ALA A 72 16.08 -28.94 1.30
CA ALA A 72 16.44 -27.57 0.97
C ALA A 72 15.22 -26.64 1.02
N ALA A 73 14.07 -27.07 0.49
CA ALA A 73 12.82 -26.32 0.57
C ALA A 73 12.34 -26.16 2.02
N ALA A 74 12.39 -27.21 2.84
CA ALA A 74 12.04 -27.14 4.25
C ALA A 74 12.91 -26.16 5.05
N ALA A 75 14.18 -26.00 4.67
CA ALA A 75 15.08 -25.05 5.29
C ALA A 75 14.89 -23.60 4.82
N VAL A 76 14.22 -23.38 3.69
CA VAL A 76 13.99 -22.04 3.11
C VAL A 76 12.58 -21.52 3.40
N LEU A 77 11.57 -22.39 3.32
CA LEU A 77 10.19 -22.05 3.64
C LEU A 77 10.07 -21.65 5.13
N GLY A 78 9.37 -20.55 5.39
CA GLY A 78 9.22 -19.96 6.72
C GLY A 78 10.44 -19.17 7.22
N MET A 79 11.54 -19.12 6.45
CA MET A 79 12.67 -18.26 6.78
C MET A 79 12.23 -16.79 6.73
N LYS A 80 12.56 -16.02 7.76
CA LYS A 80 12.32 -14.57 7.81
C LYS A 80 13.59 -13.82 7.43
N ILE A 81 13.54 -13.09 6.33
CA ILE A 81 14.65 -12.27 5.83
C ILE A 81 14.21 -10.81 5.86
N LYS A 82 14.87 -9.99 6.69
CA LYS A 82 14.50 -8.56 6.89
C LYS A 82 12.99 -8.37 7.16
N GLY A 83 12.41 -9.25 7.99
CA GLY A 83 10.98 -9.22 8.32
C GLY A 83 10.04 -9.89 7.31
N ILE A 84 10.53 -10.31 6.14
CA ILE A 84 9.74 -10.97 5.09
C ILE A 84 9.81 -12.48 5.26
N SER A 85 8.65 -13.14 5.45
CA SER A 85 8.54 -14.60 5.42
C SER A 85 8.61 -15.10 3.98
N ILE A 86 9.34 -16.20 3.76
CA ILE A 86 9.33 -16.91 2.48
C ILE A 86 8.28 -18.02 2.56
N ASP A 87 7.15 -17.80 1.89
CA ASP A 87 6.03 -18.77 1.89
C ASP A 87 6.03 -19.66 0.62
N THR A 88 6.88 -19.35 -0.35
CA THR A 88 7.01 -20.09 -1.61
C THR A 88 8.47 -20.16 -2.04
N VAL A 89 8.88 -21.32 -2.59
CA VAL A 89 10.17 -21.50 -3.26
C VAL A 89 9.95 -21.79 -4.74
N LEU A 90 10.88 -21.38 -5.59
CA LEU A 90 10.94 -21.75 -7.00
C LEU A 90 11.99 -22.86 -7.15
N VAL A 91 11.57 -24.01 -7.68
CA VAL A 91 12.44 -25.17 -7.94
C VAL A 91 12.69 -25.24 -9.44
N GLU A 92 13.96 -25.17 -9.85
CA GLU A 92 14.36 -25.11 -11.25
C GLU A 92 15.56 -26.01 -11.54
N VAL A 93 15.72 -26.41 -12.79
CA VAL A 93 16.94 -27.10 -13.23
C VAL A 93 18.19 -26.25 -12.96
N LYS A 94 19.23 -26.90 -12.44
CA LYS A 94 20.54 -26.27 -12.24
C LYS A 94 21.25 -26.14 -13.60
N LEU A 95 21.46 -24.90 -14.04
CA LEU A 95 22.16 -24.62 -15.29
C LEU A 95 23.68 -24.81 -15.13
N ASP A 96 24.34 -25.33 -16.18
CA ASP A 96 25.80 -25.37 -16.29
C ASP A 96 26.28 -24.08 -16.98
N ILE A 97 26.65 -23.08 -16.17
CA ILE A 97 26.88 -21.69 -16.61
C ILE A 97 28.35 -21.48 -16.98
N ASP A 98 28.60 -21.05 -18.22
CA ASP A 98 29.90 -20.59 -18.72
C ASP A 98 30.13 -19.10 -18.41
N ARG A 99 29.12 -18.25 -18.70
CA ARG A 99 29.22 -16.80 -18.52
C ARG A 99 27.90 -16.19 -18.07
N GLU A 100 27.99 -15.09 -17.33
CA GLU A 100 26.85 -14.33 -16.85
C GLU A 100 26.86 -12.90 -17.40
N PHE A 101 25.68 -12.43 -17.79
CA PHE A 101 25.45 -11.06 -18.26
C PHE A 101 24.31 -10.41 -17.47
N TYR A 102 24.17 -9.10 -17.60
CA TYR A 102 23.07 -8.34 -17.02
C TYR A 102 22.31 -7.57 -18.09
N ALA A 103 20.98 -7.52 -17.98
CA ALA A 103 20.15 -6.61 -18.75
C ALA A 103 19.06 -5.98 -17.90
N GLY A 104 18.85 -4.67 -18.07
CA GLY A 104 17.79 -3.92 -17.41
C GLY A 104 17.08 -2.97 -18.38
N ILE A 105 15.77 -2.85 -18.22
CA ILE A 105 14.94 -1.78 -18.79
C ILE A 105 14.41 -0.97 -17.62
N ILE A 106 14.61 0.34 -17.64
CA ILE A 106 14.08 1.26 -16.63
C ILE A 106 13.39 2.45 -17.32
N ILE A 107 12.48 3.12 -16.62
CA ILE A 107 12.06 4.47 -16.99
C ILE A 107 13.07 5.45 -16.41
N ASP A 108 13.84 6.11 -17.27
CA ASP A 108 14.85 7.09 -16.85
C ASP A 108 14.23 8.49 -16.77
N ASP A 109 14.22 9.07 -15.56
CA ASP A 109 13.63 10.38 -15.29
C ASP A 109 14.40 11.53 -15.97
N VAL A 110 15.70 11.36 -16.22
CA VAL A 110 16.54 12.39 -16.85
C VAL A 110 16.20 12.53 -18.33
N SER A 111 16.21 11.42 -19.07
CA SER A 111 15.81 11.41 -20.49
C SER A 111 14.30 11.39 -20.69
N LYS A 112 13.51 11.13 -19.64
CA LYS A 112 12.05 11.00 -19.67
C LYS A 112 11.58 9.93 -20.66
N ALA A 113 12.33 8.84 -20.72
CA ALA A 113 12.14 7.77 -21.68
C ALA A 113 12.60 6.42 -21.11
N PRO A 114 12.11 5.29 -21.66
CA PRO A 114 12.68 4.00 -21.33
C PRO A 114 14.17 3.94 -21.73
N MET A 115 14.99 3.34 -20.88
CA MET A 115 16.42 3.11 -21.12
C MET A 115 16.72 1.63 -21.01
N VAL A 116 17.47 1.09 -21.97
CA VAL A 116 18.09 -0.23 -21.87
C VAL A 116 19.51 -0.09 -21.33
N ILE A 117 19.84 -0.96 -20.38
CA ILE A 117 21.15 -1.11 -19.76
C ILE A 117 21.59 -2.54 -20.00
N PHE A 118 22.82 -2.74 -20.46
CA PHE A 118 23.41 -4.06 -20.67
C PHE A 118 24.84 -4.08 -20.12
N SER A 119 25.22 -5.15 -19.44
CA SER A 119 26.59 -5.38 -18.99
C SER A 119 27.10 -6.75 -19.39
N ARG A 120 28.36 -6.81 -19.83
CA ARG A 120 29.05 -8.08 -20.14
C ARG A 120 29.47 -8.87 -18.89
N ILE A 121 29.32 -8.27 -17.71
CA ILE A 121 29.53 -8.87 -16.39
C ILE A 121 28.17 -8.83 -15.67
N GLY A 122 27.59 -10.00 -15.43
CA GLY A 122 26.37 -10.18 -14.64
C GLY A 122 26.64 -10.77 -13.26
N GLY A 123 25.56 -11.04 -12.52
CA GLY A 123 25.61 -11.66 -11.20
C GLY A 123 25.40 -10.66 -10.06
N SER A 124 25.92 -10.97 -8.88
CA SER A 124 25.75 -10.11 -7.70
C SER A 124 26.60 -8.83 -7.78
N GLY A 125 26.04 -7.70 -7.35
CA GLY A 125 26.74 -6.42 -7.23
C GLY A 125 26.88 -5.64 -8.54
N ILE A 126 25.77 -5.49 -9.29
CA ILE A 126 25.80 -4.75 -10.56
C ILE A 126 26.13 -3.27 -10.34
N GLU A 127 25.75 -2.70 -9.19
CA GLU A 127 26.05 -1.34 -8.80
C GLU A 127 27.56 -1.13 -8.60
N GLU A 128 28.25 -2.05 -7.92
CA GLU A 128 29.71 -2.02 -7.77
C GLU A 128 30.40 -2.24 -9.11
N ILE A 129 29.93 -3.22 -9.91
CA ILE A 129 30.46 -3.48 -11.26
C ILE A 129 30.37 -2.23 -12.14
N ALA A 130 29.28 -1.46 -12.05
CA ALA A 130 29.12 -0.23 -12.82
C ALA A 130 30.13 0.86 -12.44
N GLN A 131 30.63 0.87 -11.20
CA GLN A 131 31.64 1.80 -10.71
C GLN A 131 33.07 1.34 -11.04
N GLU A 132 33.36 0.06 -10.83
CA GLU A 132 34.70 -0.51 -11.02
C GLU A 132 35.03 -0.80 -12.49
N HIS A 133 34.01 -1.19 -13.26
CA HIS A 133 34.12 -1.59 -14.67
C HIS A 133 33.10 -0.85 -15.56
N PRO A 134 33.17 0.49 -15.66
CA PRO A 134 32.23 1.26 -16.47
C PRO A 134 32.29 0.88 -17.96
N GLU A 135 33.41 0.34 -18.45
CA GLU A 135 33.58 -0.15 -19.81
C GLU A 135 32.86 -1.49 -20.09
N ALA A 136 32.47 -2.22 -19.04
CA ALA A 136 31.70 -3.44 -19.15
C ALA A 136 30.20 -3.18 -19.34
N LEU A 137 29.75 -1.93 -19.18
CA LEU A 137 28.36 -1.52 -19.21
C LEU A 137 28.09 -0.55 -20.37
N ALA A 138 26.96 -0.74 -21.04
CA ALA A 138 26.46 0.19 -22.04
C ALA A 138 24.98 0.49 -21.78
N ARG A 139 24.54 1.70 -22.15
CA ARG A 139 23.15 2.15 -22.04
C ARG A 139 22.68 2.87 -23.29
N ALA A 140 21.41 2.71 -23.63
CA ALA A 140 20.76 3.45 -24.72
C ALA A 140 19.34 3.85 -24.35
N VAL A 141 18.98 5.09 -24.69
CA VAL A 141 17.61 5.60 -24.58
C VAL A 141 16.77 5.02 -25.71
N ILE A 142 15.54 4.62 -25.40
CA ILE A 142 14.60 4.01 -26.33
C ILE A 142 13.52 5.02 -26.69
N ASP A 143 13.34 5.29 -27.98
CA ASP A 143 12.19 6.08 -28.44
C ASP A 143 10.91 5.25 -28.31
N ILE A 144 9.93 5.74 -27.57
CA ILE A 144 8.68 5.01 -27.30
C ILE A 144 7.82 4.80 -28.57
N ARG A 145 8.03 5.58 -29.64
CA ARG A 145 7.29 5.44 -30.89
C ARG A 145 7.83 4.30 -31.74
N THR A 146 9.15 4.14 -31.80
CA THR A 146 9.80 3.09 -32.60
C THR A 146 10.09 1.82 -31.80
N GLY A 147 10.25 1.94 -30.47
CA GLY A 147 10.78 0.88 -29.63
C GLY A 147 12.28 0.66 -29.81
N LEU A 148 12.80 -0.38 -29.16
CA LEU A 148 14.21 -0.79 -29.26
C LEU A 148 14.42 -1.60 -30.55
N LEU A 149 15.12 -1.02 -31.51
CA LEU A 149 15.38 -1.64 -32.81
C LEU A 149 16.55 -2.63 -32.73
N ASP A 150 16.50 -3.71 -33.51
CA ASP A 150 17.51 -4.78 -33.47
C ASP A 150 18.93 -4.30 -33.71
N TYR A 151 19.14 -3.28 -34.55
CA TYR A 151 20.47 -2.72 -34.77
C TYR A 151 20.97 -1.93 -33.55
N GLN A 152 20.09 -1.25 -32.81
CA GLN A 152 20.44 -0.50 -31.60
C GLN A 152 20.82 -1.47 -30.48
N ALA A 153 20.04 -2.54 -30.29
CA ALA A 153 20.33 -3.58 -29.31
C ALA A 153 21.67 -4.29 -29.62
N ARG A 154 21.92 -4.64 -30.89
CA ARG A 154 23.21 -5.22 -31.30
C ARG A 154 24.36 -4.25 -31.12
N ASP A 155 24.17 -2.96 -31.39
CA ASP A 155 25.21 -1.96 -31.18
C ASP A 155 25.54 -1.81 -29.69
N LEU A 156 24.53 -1.81 -28.81
CA LEU A 156 24.72 -1.78 -27.36
C LEU A 156 25.60 -2.93 -26.86
N VAL A 157 25.30 -4.16 -27.31
CA VAL A 157 26.08 -5.36 -26.97
C VAL A 157 27.52 -5.27 -27.52
N ARG A 158 27.70 -4.65 -28.70
CA ARG A 158 29.02 -4.43 -29.31
C ARG A 158 29.89 -3.48 -28.52
N GLN A 159 29.30 -2.45 -27.90
CA GLN A 159 30.03 -1.44 -27.14
C GLN A 159 30.79 -2.04 -25.95
N VAL A 160 30.29 -3.13 -25.37
CA VAL A 160 30.94 -3.86 -24.29
C VAL A 160 31.86 -4.99 -24.78
N GLY A 161 32.16 -5.03 -26.09
CA GLY A 161 33.12 -5.95 -26.69
C GLY A 161 32.60 -7.35 -27.03
N ILE A 162 31.28 -7.53 -27.15
CA ILE A 162 30.69 -8.80 -27.58
C ILE A 162 30.36 -8.74 -29.08
N HIS A 163 30.77 -9.78 -29.82
CA HIS A 163 30.70 -9.83 -31.29
C HIS A 163 30.13 -11.17 -31.79
N GLY A 164 29.85 -11.23 -33.10
CA GLY A 164 29.49 -12.47 -33.79
C GLY A 164 28.10 -13.01 -33.41
N LYS A 165 27.97 -14.34 -33.31
CA LYS A 165 26.68 -15.00 -33.04
C LYS A 165 26.07 -14.56 -31.70
N LEU A 166 26.89 -14.49 -30.65
CA LEU A 166 26.45 -14.09 -29.31
C LEU A 166 25.88 -12.67 -29.28
N GLN A 167 26.46 -11.75 -30.07
CA GLN A 167 25.92 -10.39 -30.22
C GLN A 167 24.50 -10.38 -30.83
N LEU A 168 24.23 -11.26 -31.80
CA LEU A 168 22.91 -11.37 -32.41
C LEU A 168 21.88 -11.93 -31.42
N GLU A 169 22.26 -12.96 -30.67
CA GLU A 169 21.40 -13.62 -29.68
C GLU A 169 21.08 -12.68 -28.50
N LEU A 170 22.08 -12.01 -27.92
CA LEU A 170 21.88 -11.03 -26.85
C LEU A 170 21.10 -9.80 -27.34
N GLY A 171 21.40 -9.29 -28.55
CA GLY A 171 20.64 -8.18 -29.12
C GLY A 171 19.15 -8.53 -29.27
N THR A 172 18.85 -9.75 -29.72
CA THR A 172 17.47 -10.26 -29.81
C THR A 172 16.82 -10.41 -28.44
N LEU A 173 17.57 -10.86 -27.43
CA LEU A 173 17.08 -10.95 -26.05
C LEU A 173 16.71 -9.57 -25.50
N LEU A 174 17.53 -8.55 -25.73
CA LEU A 174 17.26 -7.17 -25.29
C LEU A 174 15.98 -6.60 -25.93
N THR A 175 15.77 -6.80 -27.23
CA THR A 175 14.53 -6.34 -27.89
C THR A 175 13.29 -7.07 -27.38
N ARG A 176 13.41 -8.37 -27.07
CA ARG A 176 12.36 -9.14 -26.40
C ARG A 176 12.08 -8.66 -24.99
N LEU A 177 13.12 -8.38 -24.19
CA LEU A 177 12.97 -7.86 -22.83
C LEU A 177 12.25 -6.51 -22.82
N TYR A 178 12.61 -5.59 -23.73
CA TYR A 178 11.85 -4.35 -23.91
C TYR A 178 10.40 -4.60 -24.32
N SER A 179 10.15 -5.59 -25.18
CA SER A 179 8.79 -5.96 -25.57
C SER A 179 7.95 -6.50 -24.40
N VAL A 180 8.57 -7.22 -23.45
CA VAL A 180 7.93 -7.61 -22.18
C VAL A 180 7.62 -6.36 -21.36
N ALA A 181 8.63 -5.52 -21.10
CA ALA A 181 8.48 -4.32 -20.29
C ALA A 181 7.35 -3.42 -20.81
N ARG A 182 7.29 -3.20 -22.13
CA ARG A 182 6.25 -2.41 -22.76
C ARG A 182 4.87 -3.06 -22.71
N LYS A 183 4.77 -4.38 -22.90
CA LYS A 183 3.48 -5.09 -22.93
C LYS A 183 2.77 -5.02 -21.57
N TYR A 184 3.52 -5.09 -20.49
CA TYR A 184 3.00 -5.16 -19.12
C TYR A 184 3.15 -3.84 -18.35
N ASP A 185 3.35 -2.72 -19.05
CA ASP A 185 3.56 -1.40 -18.43
C ASP A 185 4.57 -1.44 -17.27
N ALA A 186 5.69 -2.15 -17.48
CA ALA A 186 6.72 -2.30 -16.48
C ALA A 186 7.51 -1.00 -16.33
N ARG A 187 7.63 -0.54 -15.08
CA ARG A 187 8.50 0.58 -14.72
C ARG A 187 9.97 0.16 -14.63
N SER A 188 10.21 -1.10 -14.29
CA SER A 188 11.51 -1.75 -14.48
C SER A 188 11.39 -3.23 -14.82
N ALA A 189 12.25 -3.71 -15.70
CA ALA A 189 12.38 -5.12 -16.06
C ALA A 189 13.86 -5.52 -16.12
N GLU A 190 14.28 -6.45 -15.27
CA GLU A 190 15.67 -6.83 -15.10
C GLU A 190 15.84 -8.35 -15.24
N ILE A 191 16.91 -8.78 -15.89
CA ILE A 191 17.38 -10.17 -15.91
C ILE A 191 18.82 -10.16 -15.38
N ASN A 192 19.02 -10.75 -14.20
CA ASN A 192 20.32 -10.78 -13.55
C ASN A 192 20.55 -12.07 -12.74
N PRO A 193 21.23 -13.10 -13.29
CA PRO A 193 21.97 -13.07 -14.55
C PRO A 193 21.15 -13.55 -15.76
N ILE A 194 21.54 -13.08 -16.95
CA ILE A 194 21.41 -13.85 -18.19
C ILE A 194 22.56 -14.86 -18.20
N ALA A 195 22.26 -16.15 -18.11
CA ALA A 195 23.25 -17.21 -18.14
C ALA A 195 23.49 -17.71 -19.58
N LEU A 196 24.74 -17.73 -20.02
CA LEU A 196 25.20 -18.50 -21.16
C LEU A 196 25.67 -19.86 -20.65
N THR A 197 25.00 -20.92 -21.07
CA THR A 197 25.35 -22.29 -20.70
C THR A 197 26.50 -22.83 -21.55
N THR A 198 27.17 -23.87 -21.06
CA THR A 198 28.27 -24.55 -21.78
C THR A 198 27.84 -25.16 -23.13
N ASP A 199 26.55 -25.46 -23.31
CA ASP A 199 25.96 -25.88 -24.59
C ASP A 199 25.61 -24.70 -25.53
N GLY A 200 25.94 -23.47 -25.14
CA GLY A 200 25.84 -22.27 -25.96
C GLY A 200 24.44 -21.65 -26.03
N ARG A 201 23.57 -21.91 -25.05
CA ARG A 201 22.23 -21.33 -24.97
C ARG A 201 22.16 -20.20 -23.94
N LEU A 202 21.29 -19.23 -24.18
CA LEU A 202 21.02 -18.14 -23.23
C LEU A 202 19.75 -18.44 -22.45
N TYR A 203 19.81 -18.23 -21.13
CA TYR A 203 18.70 -18.35 -20.20
C TYR A 203 18.59 -17.12 -19.30
N ALA A 204 17.37 -16.68 -19.01
CA ALA A 204 17.10 -15.77 -17.91
C ALA A 204 17.12 -16.57 -16.60
N ALA A 205 18.29 -16.65 -15.97
CA ALA A 205 18.48 -17.45 -14.77
C ALA A 205 17.71 -16.85 -13.58
N ASP A 206 17.57 -15.52 -13.53
CA ASP A 206 16.76 -14.78 -12.58
C ASP A 206 16.09 -13.59 -13.29
N CYS A 207 14.97 -13.10 -12.78
CA CYS A 207 14.34 -11.89 -13.29
C CYS A 207 13.59 -11.13 -12.21
N ARG A 208 13.55 -9.80 -12.38
CA ARG A 208 12.76 -8.89 -11.56
C ARG A 208 11.93 -8.01 -12.47
N LEU A 209 10.61 -8.16 -12.39
CA LEU A 209 9.65 -7.32 -13.09
C LEU A 209 8.88 -6.47 -12.07
N THR A 210 8.74 -5.20 -12.37
CA THR A 210 8.04 -4.25 -11.51
C THR A 210 7.12 -3.40 -12.37
N ILE A 211 5.83 -3.48 -12.04
CA ILE A 211 4.72 -2.96 -12.83
C ILE A 211 4.34 -1.59 -12.31
N ASP A 212 4.00 -0.67 -13.22
CA ASP A 212 3.36 0.59 -12.85
C ASP A 212 2.04 0.28 -12.13
N ASP A 213 1.92 0.74 -10.88
CA ASP A 213 0.75 0.51 -10.05
C ASP A 213 -0.51 1.11 -10.67
N TYR A 214 -0.39 2.21 -11.42
CA TYR A 214 -1.52 2.78 -12.17
C TYR A 214 -1.95 1.94 -13.38
N ALA A 215 -1.13 1.00 -13.85
CA ALA A 215 -1.46 0.15 -14.99
C ALA A 215 -2.08 -1.20 -14.59
N VAL A 216 -2.02 -1.59 -13.31
CA VAL A 216 -2.41 -2.92 -12.83
C VAL A 216 -3.85 -3.29 -13.22
N TYR A 217 -4.79 -2.33 -13.23
CA TYR A 217 -6.18 -2.58 -13.61
C TYR A 217 -6.35 -3.09 -15.07
N ARG A 218 -5.36 -2.84 -15.95
CA ARG A 218 -5.33 -3.33 -17.33
C ARG A 218 -4.68 -4.71 -17.47
N HIS A 219 -4.13 -5.24 -16.38
CA HIS A 219 -3.37 -6.48 -16.34
C HIS A 219 -3.90 -7.49 -15.30
N PRO A 220 -5.20 -7.86 -15.35
CA PRO A 220 -5.76 -8.83 -14.42
C PRO A 220 -5.06 -10.20 -14.50
N GLU A 221 -4.45 -10.54 -15.64
CA GLU A 221 -3.69 -11.77 -15.84
C GLU A 221 -2.45 -11.89 -14.95
N LEU A 222 -1.95 -10.78 -14.39
CA LEU A 222 -0.78 -10.77 -13.53
C LEU A 222 -1.07 -11.21 -12.09
N GLY A 223 -2.35 -11.31 -11.70
CA GLY A 223 -2.75 -11.72 -10.34
C GLY A 223 -2.26 -10.78 -9.25
N ILE A 224 -2.02 -9.50 -9.57
CA ILE A 224 -1.59 -8.50 -8.60
C ILE A 224 -2.83 -8.05 -7.81
N GLU A 225 -2.94 -8.49 -6.56
CA GLU A 225 -4.08 -8.17 -5.69
C GLU A 225 -4.09 -6.72 -5.23
N ILE A 226 -2.90 -6.15 -4.96
CA ILE A 226 -2.74 -4.77 -4.48
C ILE A 226 -1.89 -3.97 -5.46
N ALA A 227 -2.54 -3.00 -6.10
CA ALA A 227 -1.90 -2.09 -7.04
C ALA A 227 -1.23 -0.93 -6.29
N ARG A 228 -0.22 -1.23 -5.46
CA ARG A 228 0.52 -0.22 -4.69
C ARG A 228 1.99 -0.54 -4.54
N GLU A 229 2.74 0.51 -4.25
CA GLU A 229 4.13 0.41 -3.86
C GLU A 229 4.30 -0.14 -2.44
N PHE A 230 4.86 -1.35 -2.39
CA PHE A 230 5.45 -1.89 -1.17
C PHE A 230 6.87 -2.39 -1.45
N ASP A 231 7.72 -2.28 -0.43
CA ASP A 231 9.06 -2.86 -0.41
C ASP A 231 9.06 -4.34 0.03
N ARG A 232 7.95 -4.79 0.60
CA ARG A 232 7.70 -6.11 1.17
C ARG A 232 6.25 -6.58 0.87
N PRO A 233 5.94 -7.88 1.03
CA PRO A 233 4.56 -8.33 1.01
C PRO A 233 3.67 -7.53 1.98
N PRO A 234 2.46 -7.13 1.57
CA PRO A 234 1.60 -6.24 2.34
C PRO A 234 1.14 -6.90 3.65
N THR A 235 1.12 -6.13 4.74
CA THR A 235 0.60 -6.54 6.04
C THR A 235 -0.93 -6.67 6.03
N LEU A 236 -1.50 -7.23 7.10
CA LEU A 236 -2.96 -7.32 7.25
C LEU A 236 -3.61 -5.93 7.19
N LEU A 237 -3.10 -4.95 7.93
CA LEU A 237 -3.64 -3.59 7.93
C LEU A 237 -3.53 -2.91 6.55
N GLU A 238 -2.46 -3.16 5.80
CA GLU A 238 -2.29 -2.66 4.43
C GLU A 238 -3.28 -3.31 3.46
N LYS A 239 -3.58 -4.61 3.62
CA LYS A 239 -4.63 -5.31 2.87
C LYS A 239 -6.01 -4.72 3.17
N ILE A 240 -6.34 -4.53 4.45
CA ILE A 240 -7.62 -3.94 4.89
C ILE A 240 -7.77 -2.53 4.30
N ALA A 241 -6.72 -1.70 4.39
CA ALA A 241 -6.72 -0.36 3.82
C ALA A 241 -6.98 -0.36 2.30
N TRP A 242 -6.37 -1.31 1.58
CA TRP A 242 -6.63 -1.48 0.15
C TRP A 242 -8.07 -1.89 -0.15
N GLN A 243 -8.70 -2.76 0.65
CA GLN A 243 -10.11 -3.12 0.46
C GLN A 243 -11.04 -1.90 0.56
N VAL A 244 -10.71 -0.95 1.44
CA VAL A 244 -11.45 0.31 1.59
C VAL A 244 -11.27 1.20 0.36
N GLU A 245 -10.05 1.29 -0.17
CA GLU A 245 -9.73 2.23 -1.25
C GLU A 245 -10.15 1.73 -2.64
N LYS A 246 -9.92 0.45 -2.96
CA LYS A 246 -9.90 -0.06 -4.35
C LYS A 246 -11.16 0.23 -5.19
N ASN A 247 -12.31 0.41 -4.54
CA ASN A 247 -13.61 0.62 -5.18
C ASN A 247 -14.28 1.95 -4.78
N ASP A 248 -13.60 2.79 -4.00
CA ASP A 248 -14.12 4.11 -3.61
C ASP A 248 -13.23 5.20 -4.20
N TYR A 249 -13.68 5.82 -5.30
CA TYR A 249 -12.91 6.86 -5.99
C TYR A 249 -13.11 8.27 -5.40
N ARG A 250 -13.84 8.40 -4.27
CA ARG A 250 -14.13 9.69 -3.64
C ARG A 250 -12.97 10.08 -2.73
N GLY A 251 -12.01 10.81 -3.30
CA GLY A 251 -10.74 11.12 -2.65
C GLY A 251 -9.83 9.91 -2.51
N THR A 252 -8.64 10.13 -1.99
CA THR A 252 -7.58 9.14 -1.80
C THR A 252 -7.57 8.64 -0.36
N PHE A 253 -7.31 7.35 -0.19
CA PHE A 253 -6.85 6.78 1.07
C PHE A 253 -5.61 5.96 0.80
N TYR A 254 -4.45 6.47 1.23
CA TYR A 254 -3.21 5.73 1.25
C TYR A 254 -2.83 5.30 2.66
N PHE A 255 -2.32 4.08 2.83
CA PHE A 255 -1.81 3.54 4.07
C PHE A 255 -0.60 2.64 3.80
N ILE A 256 0.46 2.82 4.58
CA ILE A 256 1.61 1.92 4.65
C ILE A 256 2.13 1.91 6.08
N GLN A 257 2.50 0.73 6.61
CA GLN A 257 3.19 0.66 7.89
C GLN A 257 4.67 0.97 7.70
N LEU A 258 5.21 1.78 8.60
CA LEU A 258 6.63 2.16 8.59
C LEU A 258 7.38 1.43 9.70
N GLU A 259 6.74 1.21 10.84
CA GLU A 259 7.29 0.50 12.00
C GLU A 259 6.31 -0.59 12.44
N GLN A 260 6.87 -1.70 12.92
CA GLN A 260 6.13 -2.86 13.44
C GLN A 260 6.75 -3.30 14.77
N ASP A 261 6.00 -4.08 15.55
CA ASP A 261 6.48 -4.68 16.81
C ASP A 261 6.99 -3.69 17.88
N PHE A 262 6.53 -2.44 17.84
CA PHE A 262 6.85 -1.43 18.85
C PHE A 262 5.93 -1.53 20.07
N ASN A 263 6.44 -1.12 21.23
CA ASN A 263 5.68 -1.08 22.47
C ASN A 263 5.34 0.35 22.88
N LYS A 264 4.31 0.47 23.71
CA LYS A 264 3.96 1.73 24.36
C LYS A 264 5.14 2.31 25.13
N GLY A 265 5.40 3.59 24.95
CA GLY A 265 6.50 4.34 25.57
C GLY A 265 7.78 4.39 24.73
N GLU A 266 7.81 3.77 23.55
CA GLU A 266 8.96 3.81 22.64
C GLU A 266 8.98 5.03 21.71
N GLY A 267 8.05 5.98 21.89
CA GLY A 267 7.99 7.22 21.14
C GLY A 267 7.50 7.03 19.71
N VAL A 268 6.48 6.19 19.51
CA VAL A 268 5.91 5.92 18.18
C VAL A 268 4.57 6.62 18.00
N ILE A 269 4.41 7.36 16.91
CA ILE A 269 3.23 8.18 16.63
C ILE A 269 2.42 7.58 15.47
N GLY A 270 1.11 7.44 15.65
CA GLY A 270 0.18 7.17 14.57
C GLY A 270 -0.01 8.43 13.72
N PHE A 271 0.35 8.38 12.45
CA PHE A 271 0.35 9.56 11.57
C PHE A 271 -0.81 9.52 10.58
N HIS A 272 -1.52 10.64 10.43
CA HIS A 272 -2.64 10.81 9.51
C HIS A 272 -2.41 12.04 8.63
N GLY A 273 -1.85 11.81 7.44
CA GLY A 273 -1.57 12.87 6.47
C GLY A 273 -2.80 13.31 5.66
N ALA A 274 -2.79 14.56 5.22
CA ALA A 274 -3.69 15.09 4.19
C ALA A 274 -2.89 15.85 3.11
N GLY A 275 -2.60 15.13 2.03
CA GLY A 275 -1.86 15.58 0.84
C GLY A 275 -0.36 15.30 0.96
N GLY A 276 0.22 14.68 -0.08
CA GLY A 276 1.60 14.17 -0.07
C GLY A 276 2.66 15.15 0.46
N GLY A 277 2.88 16.28 -0.21
CA GLY A 277 3.96 17.22 0.15
C GLY A 277 3.86 17.79 1.58
N GLY A 278 2.68 18.26 1.98
CA GLY A 278 2.47 18.82 3.33
C GLY A 278 2.48 17.76 4.44
N SER A 279 2.07 16.54 4.12
CA SER A 279 2.17 15.41 5.05
C SER A 279 3.63 15.07 5.32
N MET A 280 4.48 14.99 4.29
CA MET A 280 5.93 14.74 4.48
C MET A 280 6.60 15.83 5.31
N MET A 281 6.29 17.11 5.08
CA MET A 281 6.78 18.21 5.93
C MET A 281 6.33 18.06 7.39
N SER A 282 5.11 17.60 7.61
CA SER A 282 4.57 17.34 8.96
C SER A 282 5.19 16.11 9.62
N MET A 283 5.59 15.10 8.85
CA MET A 283 6.36 13.97 9.34
C MET A 283 7.73 14.44 9.84
N ASP A 284 8.43 15.26 9.05
CA ASP A 284 9.74 15.82 9.45
C ASP A 284 9.64 16.58 10.78
N ALA A 285 8.56 17.35 10.99
CA ALA A 285 8.33 18.06 12.25
C ALA A 285 8.24 17.11 13.47
N ILE A 286 7.67 15.91 13.31
CA ILE A 286 7.62 14.89 14.36
C ILE A 286 8.95 14.18 14.52
N LEU A 287 9.58 13.77 13.41
CA LEU A 287 10.88 13.07 13.40
C LEU A 287 11.99 13.93 14.03
N ASN A 288 12.01 15.23 13.73
CA ASN A 288 12.97 16.19 14.31
C ASN A 288 12.87 16.33 15.84
N ARG A 289 11.78 15.84 16.44
CA ARG A 289 11.60 15.79 17.90
C ARG A 289 12.01 14.45 18.52
N GLY A 290 12.53 13.52 17.72
CA GLY A 290 13.01 12.22 18.17
C GLY A 290 11.93 11.13 18.26
N TYR A 291 10.73 11.41 17.76
CA TYR A 291 9.69 10.39 17.62
C TYR A 291 9.88 9.57 16.34
N ARG A 292 9.31 8.37 16.33
CA ARG A 292 9.16 7.51 15.15
C ARG A 292 7.70 7.50 14.71
N LEU A 293 7.45 7.07 13.48
CA LEU A 293 6.09 6.98 12.93
C LEU A 293 5.71 5.52 12.75
N ALA A 294 4.54 5.13 13.26
CA ALA A 294 4.00 3.78 13.07
C ALA A 294 3.70 3.51 11.59
N ASN A 295 3.16 4.52 10.92
CA ASN A 295 2.60 4.41 9.58
C ASN A 295 2.73 5.74 8.83
N PHE A 296 2.44 5.70 7.53
CA PHE A 296 2.07 6.86 6.74
C PHE A 296 0.66 6.66 6.19
N VAL A 297 -0.16 7.70 6.31
CA VAL A 297 -1.50 7.77 5.72
C VAL A 297 -1.65 9.03 4.90
N ASP A 298 -2.36 8.96 3.78
CA ASP A 298 -2.83 10.13 3.04
C ASP A 298 -4.35 10.04 2.80
N THR A 299 -5.11 10.99 3.35
CA THR A 299 -6.54 11.19 3.08
C THR A 299 -6.81 12.51 2.34
N SER A 300 -6.25 12.62 1.13
CA SER A 300 -6.37 13.80 0.27
C SER A 300 -7.47 13.68 -0.80
N GLY A 301 -7.70 14.74 -1.57
CA GLY A 301 -8.66 14.71 -2.68
C GLY A 301 -10.13 14.81 -2.26
N ASN A 302 -10.42 15.43 -1.11
CA ASN A 302 -11.77 15.58 -0.55
C ASN A 302 -12.50 14.26 -0.28
N PRO A 303 -11.91 13.35 0.52
CA PRO A 303 -12.55 12.09 0.85
C PRO A 303 -13.78 12.30 1.74
N PRO A 304 -14.79 11.42 1.66
CA PRO A 304 -15.93 11.45 2.56
C PRO A 304 -15.48 11.13 3.99
N ALA A 305 -16.29 11.56 4.97
CA ALA A 305 -16.01 11.32 6.38
C ALA A 305 -15.89 9.82 6.71
N SER A 306 -16.63 8.95 6.00
CA SER A 306 -16.52 7.49 6.13
C SER A 306 -15.13 6.94 5.78
N LYS A 307 -14.47 7.51 4.77
CA LYS A 307 -13.12 7.09 4.36
C LYS A 307 -12.08 7.54 5.39
N VAL A 308 -12.19 8.78 5.89
CA VAL A 308 -11.34 9.28 6.99
C VAL A 308 -11.54 8.47 8.27
N TYR A 309 -12.79 8.11 8.60
CA TYR A 309 -13.10 7.24 9.73
C TYR A 309 -12.39 5.88 9.62
N ARG A 310 -12.47 5.22 8.45
CA ARG A 310 -11.82 3.92 8.23
C ARG A 310 -10.29 4.03 8.32
N ALA A 311 -9.71 5.07 7.76
CA ALA A 311 -8.27 5.35 7.91
C ALA A 311 -7.88 5.52 9.38
N ALA A 312 -8.65 6.28 10.16
CA ALA A 312 -8.41 6.47 11.59
C ALA A 312 -8.54 5.16 12.38
N ARG A 313 -9.57 4.34 12.11
CA ARG A 313 -9.73 3.00 12.70
C ARG A 313 -8.51 2.10 12.46
N ILE A 314 -7.98 2.09 11.24
CA ILE A 314 -6.81 1.29 10.86
C ILE A 314 -5.54 1.80 11.58
N ILE A 315 -5.35 3.13 11.69
CA ILE A 315 -4.23 3.69 12.46
C ILE A 315 -4.32 3.27 13.93
N LEU A 316 -5.51 3.35 14.53
CA LEU A 316 -5.75 3.03 15.95
C LEU A 316 -5.62 1.53 16.27
N ALA A 317 -5.75 0.66 15.27
CA ALA A 317 -5.51 -0.77 15.43
C ALA A 317 -4.02 -1.12 15.64
N GLN A 318 -3.11 -0.19 15.34
CA GLN A 318 -1.70 -0.34 15.68
C GLN A 318 -1.53 -0.04 17.18
N GLU A 319 -1.65 -1.08 18.00
CA GLU A 319 -1.47 -0.97 19.44
C GLU A 319 -0.06 -0.46 19.79
N GLY A 320 0.07 0.27 20.90
CA GLY A 320 1.36 0.74 21.40
C GLY A 320 1.80 2.12 20.91
N ILE A 321 1.03 2.81 20.06
CA ILE A 321 1.33 4.22 19.75
C ILE A 321 1.27 5.09 21.01
N ASP A 322 2.07 6.14 21.06
CA ASP A 322 2.16 7.09 22.17
C ASP A 322 1.39 8.39 21.91
N GLY A 323 1.03 8.65 20.65
CA GLY A 323 0.25 9.81 20.24
C GLY A 323 -0.32 9.64 18.84
N TYR A 324 -1.27 10.50 18.50
CA TYR A 324 -1.91 10.56 17.19
C TYR A 324 -1.68 11.94 16.58
N PHE A 325 -1.09 12.00 15.39
CA PHE A 325 -0.80 13.25 14.72
C PHE A 325 -1.46 13.28 13.35
N ALA A 326 -2.42 14.19 13.17
CA ALA A 326 -3.02 14.44 11.87
C ALA A 326 -2.58 15.80 11.35
N SER A 327 -2.02 15.86 10.15
CA SER A 327 -1.56 17.12 9.57
C SER A 327 -1.41 17.03 8.05
N GLY A 328 -1.67 18.15 7.36
CA GLY A 328 -1.57 18.27 5.91
C GLY A 328 -0.99 19.61 5.47
N SER A 329 -1.09 19.94 4.18
CA SER A 329 -0.58 21.21 3.62
C SER A 329 -1.48 22.43 3.85
N GLY A 330 -2.71 22.24 4.30
CA GLY A 330 -3.76 23.25 4.14
C GLY A 330 -4.44 23.05 2.78
N VAL A 331 -5.51 22.25 2.75
CA VAL A 331 -6.10 21.78 1.48
C VAL A 331 -7.16 22.74 0.95
N ALA A 332 -7.07 23.09 -0.34
CA ALA A 332 -7.87 24.17 -0.92
C ALA A 332 -9.36 23.82 -1.07
N SER A 333 -9.70 22.65 -1.62
CA SER A 333 -11.09 22.27 -1.95
C SER A 333 -11.65 21.14 -1.09
N GLN A 334 -10.86 20.64 -0.13
CA GLN A 334 -11.28 19.54 0.74
C GLN A 334 -11.93 20.08 2.00
N GLU A 335 -13.16 19.64 2.23
CA GLU A 335 -13.98 20.05 3.35
C GLU A 335 -13.43 19.48 4.66
N GLN A 336 -12.82 20.32 5.49
CA GLN A 336 -12.14 19.86 6.72
C GLN A 336 -13.11 19.26 7.74
N PHE A 337 -14.39 19.67 7.71
CA PHE A 337 -15.39 19.09 8.59
C PHE A 337 -15.69 17.61 8.28
N HIS A 338 -15.43 17.11 7.07
CA HIS A 338 -15.49 15.67 6.81
C HIS A 338 -14.38 14.93 7.56
N SER A 339 -13.17 15.48 7.55
CA SER A 339 -12.05 14.93 8.29
C SER A 339 -12.33 14.92 9.79
N ALA A 340 -12.81 16.04 10.34
CA ALA A 340 -13.17 16.13 11.75
C ALA A 340 -14.25 15.10 12.14
N ARG A 341 -15.34 14.97 11.36
CA ARG A 341 -16.40 13.98 11.65
C ARG A 341 -15.89 12.54 11.62
N GLY A 342 -15.05 12.21 10.63
CA GLY A 342 -14.45 10.89 10.53
C GLY A 342 -13.56 10.55 11.72
N LEU A 343 -12.70 11.49 12.12
CA LEU A 343 -11.83 11.36 13.29
C LEU A 343 -12.64 11.24 14.60
N VAL A 344 -13.62 12.12 14.83
CA VAL A 344 -14.46 12.10 16.03
C VAL A 344 -15.20 10.76 16.15
N LYS A 345 -15.83 10.28 15.07
CA LYS A 345 -16.49 8.96 15.08
C LYS A 345 -15.51 7.87 15.49
N ALA A 346 -14.32 7.84 14.89
CA ALA A 346 -13.31 6.83 15.18
C ALA A 346 -12.83 6.89 16.63
N PHE A 347 -12.54 8.09 17.15
CA PHE A 347 -12.07 8.31 18.52
C PHE A 347 -13.11 8.04 19.59
N MET A 348 -14.40 8.12 19.26
CA MET A 348 -15.50 7.77 20.16
C MET A 348 -15.80 6.27 20.15
N GLU A 349 -15.81 5.63 18.97
CA GLU A 349 -16.08 4.19 18.85
C GLU A 349 -14.91 3.32 19.32
N VAL A 350 -13.69 3.72 18.99
CA VAL A 350 -12.45 3.16 19.53
C VAL A 350 -11.81 4.25 20.39
N PRO A 351 -12.14 4.30 21.70
CA PRO A 351 -11.71 5.37 22.58
C PRO A 351 -10.22 5.67 22.46
N LEU A 352 -9.93 6.88 21.98
CA LEU A 352 -8.55 7.34 21.88
C LEU A 352 -7.97 7.51 23.29
N THR A 353 -6.92 6.74 23.60
CA THR A 353 -6.27 6.72 24.93
C THR A 353 -4.93 7.43 24.96
N VAL A 354 -4.54 8.03 23.85
CA VAL A 354 -3.27 8.75 23.65
C VAL A 354 -3.56 10.17 23.18
N PRO A 355 -2.71 11.16 23.50
CA PRO A 355 -2.92 12.52 23.02
C PRO A 355 -2.99 12.62 21.50
N ALA A 356 -3.87 13.48 21.00
CA ALA A 356 -3.94 13.81 19.59
C ALA A 356 -3.77 15.31 19.32
N VAL A 357 -3.04 15.62 18.26
CA VAL A 357 -3.01 16.96 17.66
C VAL A 357 -3.40 16.84 16.20
N ILE A 358 -4.45 17.58 15.84
CA ILE A 358 -5.09 17.52 14.52
C ILE A 358 -5.03 18.90 13.87
N ARG A 359 -4.17 19.05 12.86
CA ARG A 359 -4.05 20.25 12.05
C ARG A 359 -4.93 20.14 10.80
N LEU A 360 -6.07 20.82 10.82
CA LEU A 360 -7.11 20.82 9.77
C LEU A 360 -7.11 22.13 8.99
N GLY A 361 -5.97 22.49 8.41
CA GLY A 361 -5.87 23.70 7.61
C GLY A 361 -6.69 23.61 6.31
N GLY A 362 -7.42 24.66 5.94
CA GLY A 362 -8.07 24.76 4.63
C GLY A 362 -9.55 25.14 4.70
N ASN A 363 -10.36 24.54 3.81
CA ASN A 363 -11.77 24.93 3.70
C ASN A 363 -12.58 24.53 4.93
N ALA A 364 -13.33 25.50 5.49
CA ALA A 364 -14.16 25.34 6.68
C ALA A 364 -13.39 24.78 7.90
N GLU A 365 -12.13 25.19 8.07
CA GLU A 365 -11.28 24.77 9.18
C GLU A 365 -11.86 25.13 10.55
N GLU A 366 -12.48 26.31 10.70
CA GLU A 366 -13.06 26.74 11.97
C GLU A 366 -14.21 25.82 12.41
N ARG A 367 -15.04 25.38 11.45
CA ARG A 367 -16.10 24.40 11.70
C ARG A 367 -15.51 23.05 12.10
N ALA A 368 -14.43 22.64 11.45
CA ALA A 368 -13.78 21.37 11.71
C ALA A 368 -13.15 21.32 13.11
N ILE A 369 -12.48 22.41 13.52
CA ILE A 369 -11.92 22.58 14.87
C ILE A 369 -13.05 22.56 15.91
N ALA A 370 -14.15 23.29 15.69
CA ALA A 370 -15.29 23.28 16.60
C ALA A 370 -15.89 21.88 16.80
N ILE A 371 -15.92 21.04 15.75
CA ILE A 371 -16.37 19.64 15.87
C ILE A 371 -15.46 18.83 16.82
N LEU A 372 -14.14 19.02 16.75
CA LEU A 372 -13.19 18.36 17.64
C LEU A 372 -13.34 18.85 19.09
N GLU A 373 -13.47 20.17 19.28
CA GLU A 373 -13.63 20.77 20.62
C GLU A 373 -14.89 20.26 21.33
N ARG A 374 -16.03 20.17 20.62
CA ARG A 374 -17.26 19.57 21.18
C ARG A 374 -17.09 18.10 21.56
N ALA A 375 -16.26 17.37 20.82
CA ALA A 375 -16.03 15.95 21.05
C ALA A 375 -15.09 15.65 22.23
N GLN A 376 -14.29 16.63 22.67
CA GLN A 376 -13.28 16.44 23.71
C GLN A 376 -13.82 15.78 24.98
N GLU A 377 -15.02 16.16 25.44
CA GLU A 377 -15.62 15.59 26.65
C GLU A 377 -15.94 14.10 26.53
N GLN A 378 -16.09 13.59 25.30
CA GLN A 378 -16.37 12.18 25.01
C GLN A 378 -15.09 11.37 24.74
N ILE A 379 -13.94 12.04 24.63
CA ILE A 379 -12.67 11.40 24.28
C ILE A 379 -11.77 11.39 25.54
N PRO A 380 -11.29 10.21 25.99
CA PRO A 380 -10.53 10.08 27.24
C PRO A 380 -9.16 10.78 27.26
N ALA A 381 -8.58 11.05 26.09
CA ALA A 381 -7.31 11.73 25.92
C ALA A 381 -7.51 13.14 25.32
N PRO A 382 -6.58 14.08 25.55
CA PRO A 382 -6.68 15.40 24.93
C PRO A 382 -6.54 15.30 23.41
N VAL A 383 -7.46 15.96 22.70
CA VAL A 383 -7.51 16.12 21.25
C VAL A 383 -7.57 17.62 20.96
N GLU A 384 -6.52 18.16 20.38
CA GLU A 384 -6.44 19.58 20.05
C GLU A 384 -6.47 19.80 18.54
N GLY A 385 -7.37 20.69 18.11
CA GLY A 385 -7.55 21.08 16.71
C GLY A 385 -6.85 22.40 16.39
N TYR A 386 -6.21 22.47 15.23
CA TYR A 386 -5.45 23.65 14.77
C TYR A 386 -5.71 23.94 13.28
N GLY A 387 -5.53 25.20 12.88
CA GLY A 387 -5.84 25.70 11.53
C GLY A 387 -4.62 25.81 10.63
N LYS A 388 -4.80 26.48 9.49
CA LYS A 388 -3.71 26.73 8.52
C LYS A 388 -2.58 27.62 9.06
N ASP A 389 -2.88 28.54 9.97
CA ASP A 389 -1.91 29.52 10.50
C ASP A 389 -0.98 28.90 11.55
N ASP A 390 -1.38 27.75 12.11
CA ASP A 390 -0.55 26.95 12.99
C ASP A 390 0.45 26.14 12.14
N THR A 391 1.74 26.26 12.42
CA THR A 391 2.77 25.53 11.66
C THR A 391 2.84 24.06 12.09
N PRO A 392 3.27 23.13 11.21
CA PRO A 392 3.50 21.75 11.64
C PRO A 392 4.51 21.62 12.79
N GLU A 393 5.55 22.46 12.84
CA GLU A 393 6.49 22.52 13.97
C GLU A 393 5.80 22.88 15.29
N PHE A 394 4.88 23.86 15.26
CA PHE A 394 4.09 24.22 16.44
C PHE A 394 3.20 23.05 16.88
N CYS A 395 2.45 22.45 15.94
CA CYS A 395 1.57 21.31 16.23
C CYS A 395 2.35 20.10 16.76
N ALA A 396 3.52 19.78 16.19
CA ALA A 396 4.41 18.73 16.68
C ALA A 396 4.95 19.05 18.09
N SER A 397 5.29 20.32 18.36
CA SER A 397 5.68 20.76 19.70
C SER A 397 4.57 20.65 20.72
N ARG A 398 3.33 20.87 20.27
CA ARG A 398 2.17 20.71 21.13
C ARG A 398 1.95 19.25 21.47
N LEU A 399 2.01 18.35 20.49
CA LEU A 399 1.85 16.91 20.72
C LEU A 399 2.90 16.39 21.70
N ASP A 400 4.17 16.76 21.53
CA ASP A 400 5.26 16.42 22.47
C ASP A 400 4.96 16.85 23.91
N SER A 401 4.42 18.05 24.08
CA SER A 401 4.03 18.57 25.39
C SER A 401 2.89 17.76 26.02
N LEU A 402 1.90 17.35 25.21
CA LEU A 402 0.79 16.53 25.67
C LEU A 402 1.23 15.11 26.04
N ILE A 403 2.09 14.48 25.23
CA ILE A 403 2.64 13.14 25.51
C ILE A 403 3.39 13.13 26.85
N LYS A 404 4.18 14.18 27.14
CA LYS A 404 4.89 14.31 28.42
C LYS A 404 3.97 14.58 29.61
N ALA A 405 2.82 15.21 29.39
CA ALA A 405 1.89 15.59 30.45
C ALA A 405 0.87 14.49 30.79
N VAL A 406 0.41 13.74 29.78
CA VAL A 406 -0.68 12.78 29.93
C VAL A 406 -0.15 11.46 30.47
N LYS A 407 -0.72 11.04 31.60
CA LYS A 407 -0.50 9.68 32.11
C LYS A 407 -1.45 8.73 31.40
N ALA A 408 -0.94 7.56 31.03
CA ALA A 408 -1.76 6.52 30.43
C ALA A 408 -2.99 6.22 31.31
N PRO A 409 -4.19 6.07 30.72
CA PRO A 409 -5.36 5.68 31.49
C PRO A 409 -5.15 4.29 32.11
N THR A 410 -5.54 4.14 33.38
CA THR A 410 -5.36 2.88 34.14
C THR A 410 -6.36 1.79 33.76
N LYS A 411 -7.40 2.13 33.00
CA LYS A 411 -8.41 1.20 32.46
C LYS A 411 -8.71 1.55 31.01
N LYS A 412 -8.99 0.52 30.19
CA LYS A 412 -9.49 0.71 28.83
C LYS A 412 -10.87 1.39 28.92
N PRO A 413 -11.06 2.57 28.31
CA PRO A 413 -12.37 3.24 28.30
C PRO A 413 -13.40 2.38 27.56
N SER A 414 -14.66 2.47 27.96
CA SER A 414 -15.77 1.93 27.18
C SER A 414 -15.96 2.79 25.92
N GLY A 415 -16.20 2.13 24.79
CA GLY A 415 -16.54 2.79 23.52
C GLY A 415 -17.87 3.53 23.60
N LEU A 416 -18.18 4.26 22.52
CA LEU A 416 -19.47 4.90 22.33
C LEU A 416 -20.63 3.90 22.48
N GLU A 417 -21.45 4.08 23.51
CA GLU A 417 -22.67 3.30 23.67
C GLU A 417 -23.80 3.92 22.86
N TYR A 418 -24.31 3.16 21.89
CA TYR A 418 -25.50 3.54 21.14
C TYR A 418 -26.76 3.12 21.91
N PRO A 419 -27.78 3.98 22.00
CA PRO A 419 -29.09 3.58 22.50
C PRO A 419 -29.66 2.38 21.74
N GLN A 420 -30.49 1.59 22.41
CA GLN A 420 -31.24 0.54 21.74
C GLN A 420 -32.20 1.15 20.71
N LEU A 421 -32.15 0.65 19.48
CA LEU A 421 -33.03 1.09 18.40
C LEU A 421 -34.44 0.51 18.61
N LEU A 422 -35.44 1.38 18.74
CA LEU A 422 -36.84 0.95 18.92
C LEU A 422 -37.65 0.98 17.62
N GLU A 423 -37.54 2.05 16.83
CA GLU A 423 -38.22 2.23 15.55
C GLU A 423 -37.20 2.59 14.43
N PRO A 424 -36.33 1.66 14.01
CA PRO A 424 -35.25 1.98 13.07
C PRO A 424 -35.77 2.22 11.64
N TYR A 425 -35.52 3.40 11.09
CA TYR A 425 -35.56 3.67 9.66
C TYR A 425 -34.15 3.62 9.08
N ALA A 426 -33.88 2.72 8.15
CA ALA A 426 -32.52 2.48 7.67
C ALA A 426 -32.41 2.36 6.15
N PHE A 427 -31.23 2.70 5.63
CA PHE A 427 -30.86 2.56 4.22
C PHE A 427 -29.36 2.27 4.05
N GLU A 428 -29.02 1.60 2.96
CA GLU A 428 -27.63 1.24 2.63
C GLU A 428 -26.90 2.37 1.90
N THR A 429 -25.57 2.35 1.96
CA THR A 429 -24.69 3.33 1.33
C THR A 429 -23.70 2.68 0.37
N VAL A 430 -23.01 3.49 -0.43
CA VAL A 430 -22.15 3.04 -1.53
C VAL A 430 -20.98 2.16 -1.10
N THR A 431 -20.50 2.27 0.15
CA THR A 431 -19.42 1.42 0.69
C THR A 431 -19.92 0.21 1.46
N GLY A 432 -21.19 -0.17 1.29
CA GLY A 432 -21.82 -1.26 2.08
C GLY A 432 -22.07 -0.88 3.54
N GLY A 433 -22.02 0.42 3.85
CA GLY A 433 -22.44 0.95 5.15
C GLY A 433 -23.95 1.05 5.25
N ARG A 434 -24.43 1.39 6.45
CA ARG A 434 -25.85 1.55 6.75
C ARG A 434 -26.09 2.78 7.61
N VAL A 435 -26.95 3.68 7.14
CA VAL A 435 -27.46 4.78 7.95
C VAL A 435 -28.75 4.34 8.60
N THR A 436 -28.89 4.57 9.90
CA THR A 436 -30.09 4.29 10.68
C THR A 436 -30.51 5.55 11.43
N LEU A 437 -31.79 5.88 11.35
CA LEU A 437 -32.45 6.95 12.09
C LEU A 437 -33.54 6.30 12.94
N ASP A 438 -33.37 6.27 14.25
CA ASP A 438 -34.40 5.76 15.16
C ASP A 438 -35.54 6.77 15.27
N HIS A 439 -36.67 6.43 14.64
CA HIS A 439 -37.84 7.29 14.60
C HIS A 439 -38.42 7.53 16.01
N SER A 440 -38.24 6.61 16.95
CA SER A 440 -38.70 6.78 18.33
C SER A 440 -38.01 7.98 19.01
N ALA A 441 -36.69 8.06 18.92
CA ALA A 441 -35.90 9.19 19.41
C ALA A 441 -36.12 10.44 18.56
N CYS A 442 -36.34 10.27 17.25
CA CYS A 442 -36.56 11.40 16.35
C CYS A 442 -37.89 12.11 16.62
N ARG A 443 -38.97 11.44 17.05
CA ARG A 443 -40.28 12.10 17.32
C ARG A 443 -40.16 13.33 18.22
N GLU A 444 -39.33 13.23 19.25
CA GLU A 444 -39.11 14.29 20.24
C GLU A 444 -37.93 15.21 19.89
N CYS A 445 -37.22 14.95 18.79
CA CYS A 445 -36.06 15.73 18.37
C CYS A 445 -36.52 17.03 17.72
N THR A 446 -36.30 18.16 18.39
CA THR A 446 -36.71 19.49 17.90
C THR A 446 -35.77 20.05 16.83
N SER A 447 -34.46 19.78 16.95
CA SER A 447 -33.47 20.33 16.04
C SER A 447 -33.54 19.74 14.64
N LYS A 448 -33.84 18.43 14.54
CA LYS A 448 -33.79 17.67 13.27
C LYS A 448 -32.50 17.91 12.48
N VAL A 449 -31.40 18.19 13.18
CA VAL A 449 -30.12 18.67 12.61
C VAL A 449 -29.59 17.81 11.45
N CYS A 450 -29.93 16.52 11.43
CA CYS A 450 -29.62 15.60 10.35
C CYS A 450 -30.15 16.03 8.97
N ILE A 451 -31.24 16.81 8.90
CA ILE A 451 -31.78 17.35 7.64
C ILE A 451 -30.88 18.47 7.13
N ASP A 452 -30.65 19.50 7.95
CA ASP A 452 -29.91 20.71 7.55
C ASP A 452 -28.42 20.45 7.29
N THR A 453 -27.85 19.45 7.97
CA THR A 453 -26.44 19.09 7.84
C THR A 453 -26.19 18.01 6.78
N CYS A 454 -27.24 17.49 6.14
CA CYS A 454 -27.15 16.55 5.03
C CYS A 454 -26.60 17.27 3.78
N VAL A 455 -25.29 17.17 3.55
CA VAL A 455 -24.61 17.79 2.41
C VAL A 455 -25.28 17.51 1.05
N PRO A 456 -25.66 16.26 0.70
CA PRO A 456 -26.32 15.99 -0.58
C PRO A 456 -27.84 16.30 -0.58
N GLY A 457 -28.42 16.69 0.56
CA GLY A 457 -29.84 17.06 0.65
C GLY A 457 -30.81 15.89 0.43
N ILE A 458 -30.41 14.66 0.76
CA ILE A 458 -31.20 13.45 0.48
C ILE A 458 -32.23 13.10 1.56
N LEU A 459 -32.31 13.89 2.63
CA LEU A 459 -33.23 13.69 3.74
C LEU A 459 -34.29 14.80 3.75
N SER A 460 -35.53 14.41 4.00
CA SER A 460 -36.66 15.32 4.26
C SER A 460 -37.47 14.85 5.46
N LEU A 461 -38.46 15.65 5.87
CA LEU A 461 -39.41 15.27 6.91
C LEU A 461 -40.69 14.72 6.29
N ASP A 462 -41.12 13.57 6.78
CA ASP A 462 -42.45 12.98 6.54
C ASP A 462 -43.12 12.75 7.90
N ASP A 463 -44.27 13.39 8.14
CA ASP A 463 -44.92 13.48 9.45
C ASP A 463 -43.95 13.89 10.60
N GLY A 464 -43.00 14.78 10.29
CA GLY A 464 -41.99 15.25 11.24
C GLY A 464 -40.85 14.25 11.50
N LEU A 465 -40.79 13.12 10.80
CA LEU A 465 -39.73 12.12 10.92
C LEU A 465 -38.76 12.19 9.74
N PRO A 466 -37.45 12.07 9.96
CA PRO A 466 -36.48 12.13 8.88
C PRO A 466 -36.54 10.85 8.03
N VAL A 467 -36.74 11.02 6.72
CA VAL A 467 -36.80 9.96 5.72
C VAL A 467 -36.00 10.36 4.47
N LEU A 468 -35.66 9.38 3.62
CA LEU A 468 -35.08 9.67 2.31
C LEU A 468 -36.10 10.37 1.40
N ASN A 469 -35.68 11.42 0.70
CA ASN A 469 -36.44 12.04 -0.39
C ASN A 469 -36.05 11.48 -1.78
N ILE A 470 -35.11 10.53 -1.80
CA ILE A 470 -34.71 9.71 -2.94
C ILE A 470 -35.04 8.25 -2.66
N SER A 471 -34.93 7.38 -3.66
CA SER A 471 -35.03 5.93 -3.40
C SER A 471 -33.84 5.41 -2.60
N GLY A 472 -34.04 4.33 -1.84
CA GLY A 472 -32.94 3.64 -1.15
C GLY A 472 -31.86 3.12 -2.12
N GLU A 473 -32.25 2.75 -3.34
CA GLU A 473 -31.32 2.34 -4.39
C GLU A 473 -30.44 3.50 -4.88
N GLU A 474 -30.99 4.70 -5.02
CA GLU A 474 -30.21 5.90 -5.33
C GLU A 474 -29.24 6.26 -4.20
N ALA A 475 -29.68 6.14 -2.94
CA ALA A 475 -28.81 6.33 -1.79
C ALA A 475 -27.62 5.34 -1.80
N LYS A 476 -27.89 4.07 -2.07
CA LYS A 476 -26.90 2.99 -2.19
C LYS A 476 -25.94 3.18 -3.36
N LYS A 477 -26.37 3.81 -4.46
CA LYS A 477 -25.51 4.10 -5.63
C LYS A 477 -24.67 5.38 -5.50
N GLY A 478 -24.66 6.00 -4.32
CA GLY A 478 -23.84 7.18 -4.04
C GLY A 478 -24.62 8.49 -3.83
N GLY A 479 -25.96 8.46 -3.82
CA GLY A 479 -26.76 9.60 -3.37
C GLY A 479 -26.45 9.97 -1.91
N CYS A 480 -26.18 8.96 -1.07
CA CYS A 480 -25.56 9.17 0.24
C CYS A 480 -24.04 9.20 0.09
N ILE A 481 -23.44 10.36 0.38
CA ILE A 481 -21.97 10.52 0.35
C ILE A 481 -21.27 10.06 1.62
N GLU A 482 -22.01 9.56 2.62
CA GLU A 482 -21.45 9.10 3.90
C GLU A 482 -20.66 10.20 4.65
N CYS A 483 -21.18 11.43 4.66
CA CYS A 483 -20.55 12.59 5.32
C CYS A 483 -20.59 12.55 6.86
N LEU A 484 -21.18 11.49 7.45
CA LEU A 484 -21.35 11.26 8.90
C LEU A 484 -22.09 12.36 9.69
N ALA A 485 -22.64 13.37 9.01
CA ALA A 485 -23.35 14.47 9.67
C ALA A 485 -24.56 14.00 10.47
N CYS A 486 -25.35 13.07 9.92
CA CYS A 486 -26.57 12.56 10.53
C CYS A 486 -26.35 11.80 11.85
N GLU A 487 -25.13 11.33 12.12
CA GLU A 487 -24.76 10.69 13.38
C GLU A 487 -24.03 11.67 14.29
N ILE A 488 -22.96 12.29 13.82
CA ILE A 488 -22.13 13.18 14.64
C ILE A 488 -22.92 14.40 15.11
N GLU A 489 -23.62 15.08 14.22
CA GLU A 489 -24.40 16.27 14.61
C GLU A 489 -25.64 15.88 15.42
N CYS A 490 -26.27 14.74 15.11
CA CYS A 490 -27.38 14.21 15.89
C CYS A 490 -26.96 13.82 17.31
N TYR A 491 -25.72 13.39 17.50
CA TYR A 491 -25.17 13.08 18.81
C TYR A 491 -25.03 14.34 19.69
N PHE A 492 -24.56 15.45 19.10
CA PHE A 492 -24.29 16.70 19.83
C PHE A 492 -25.51 17.62 19.96
N GLU A 493 -26.34 17.72 18.92
CA GLU A 493 -27.44 18.70 18.82
C GLU A 493 -28.83 18.05 18.66
N GLY A 494 -28.88 16.74 18.44
CA GLY A 494 -30.12 15.99 18.32
C GLY A 494 -30.41 15.12 19.54
N ASN A 495 -31.34 14.19 19.36
CA ASN A 495 -31.70 13.19 20.38
C ASN A 495 -30.93 11.88 20.23
N ARG A 496 -29.73 11.89 19.62
CA ARG A 496 -28.87 10.69 19.45
C ARG A 496 -29.55 9.52 18.71
N GLY A 497 -30.57 9.82 17.89
CA GLY A 497 -31.29 8.82 17.11
C GLY A 497 -30.59 8.42 15.80
N GLY A 498 -29.54 9.14 15.41
CA GLY A 498 -28.78 8.87 14.19
C GLY A 498 -27.57 7.97 14.44
N ARG A 499 -27.42 6.93 13.63
CA ARG A 499 -26.31 5.97 13.68
C ARG A 499 -25.87 5.63 12.27
N VAL A 500 -24.55 5.59 12.03
CA VAL A 500 -23.98 5.14 10.75
C VAL A 500 -23.04 3.98 11.00
N ASP A 501 -23.44 2.79 10.57
CA ASP A 501 -22.60 1.59 10.63
C ASP A 501 -21.70 1.55 9.38
N LEU A 502 -20.38 1.53 9.58
CA LEU A 502 -19.37 1.43 8.51
C LEU A 502 -18.49 0.19 8.79
N PRO A 503 -18.93 -1.02 8.40
CA PRO A 503 -18.25 -2.24 8.78
C PRO A 503 -16.81 -2.31 8.22
N LEU A 504 -15.91 -2.84 9.04
CA LEU A 504 -14.53 -3.21 8.69
C LEU A 504 -14.26 -4.63 9.23
N PRO A 505 -14.93 -5.66 8.67
CA PRO A 505 -14.98 -7.00 9.29
C PRO A 505 -13.59 -7.60 9.54
N GLU A 506 -12.70 -7.49 8.56
CA GLU A 506 -11.31 -7.96 8.66
C GLU A 506 -10.51 -7.28 9.78
N LEU A 507 -10.89 -6.05 10.16
CA LEU A 507 -10.27 -5.30 11.26
C LEU A 507 -10.93 -5.61 12.60
N ASP A 508 -12.25 -5.83 12.62
CA ASP A 508 -13.01 -6.13 13.82
C ASP A 508 -12.74 -7.56 14.34
N GLU A 509 -12.29 -8.46 13.45
CA GLU A 509 -11.80 -9.81 13.78
C GLU A 509 -10.32 -9.86 14.21
N HIS A 510 -9.55 -8.80 13.89
CA HIS A 510 -8.13 -8.68 14.18
C HIS A 510 -7.88 -8.27 15.65
#